data_AF-A0A1X2FA16-F1
#
_entry.id   AF-A0A1X2FA16-F1
#
_cell.length_a   1.000
_cell.length_b   1.000
_cell.length_c   1.000
_cell.angle_alpha   90.00
_cell.angle_beta   90.00
_cell.angle_gamma   90.00
#
_symmetry.space_group_name_H-M   'P 1'
#
loop_
_entity.id
_entity.type
_entity.pdbx_description
1 polymer ?
#
loop_
_entity_poly.entity_id
_entity_poly.type
_entity_poly.pdbx_seq_one_letter_code
_entity_poly.pdbx_strand_id
1 'polypeptide(L)'
;MRLDPPPKHAMRVHELAKELGWPPGRLVDELRSRGEWVKSAMSTLEAPVVRDIRRDYAAASPEADPEKSLEPAFYGDSADLAAITSEPDETFAEALARVKAEPSRHQKSATSKANRWRSPVLQALLDEIIAQRSGHLGQSSGEPFRWELKKAEQWHMQWAKACLTGLDDEDPIVIQWIRLSGGQRPHLAAELSSADITPEEAGLRLGYGGRIDLRMDTLYARFRDRRITRSEVIVAVRQWRQNNATG
;
A
#
# COMPACT_ATOMS: atom_id res chain seq x y z
N MET A 1 -13.20 -5.92 -56.86
CA MET A 1 -13.78 -6.27 -55.55
C MET A 1 -12.64 -6.45 -54.56
N ARG A 2 -12.44 -5.49 -53.65
CA ARG A 2 -11.52 -5.67 -52.51
C ARG A 2 -12.32 -6.44 -51.46
N LEU A 3 -12.05 -7.74 -51.34
CA LEU A 3 -12.59 -8.54 -50.24
C LEU A 3 -11.79 -8.14 -49.01
N ASP A 4 -12.45 -7.47 -48.06
CA ASP A 4 -11.86 -7.26 -46.73
C ASP A 4 -11.61 -8.64 -46.10
N PRO A 5 -10.37 -8.96 -45.69
CA PRO A 5 -10.11 -10.24 -45.04
C PRO A 5 -10.92 -10.31 -43.73
N PRO A 6 -11.55 -11.46 -43.41
CA PRO A 6 -12.36 -11.59 -42.21
C PRO A 6 -11.51 -11.31 -40.96
N PRO A 7 -12.10 -10.70 -39.90
CA PRO A 7 -11.36 -10.36 -38.69
C PRO A 7 -10.75 -11.63 -38.08
N LYS A 8 -9.42 -11.68 -38.02
CA LYS A 8 -8.69 -12.76 -37.35
C LYS A 8 -8.94 -12.63 -35.85
N HIS A 9 -9.87 -13.41 -35.32
CA HIS A 9 -10.02 -13.55 -33.87
C HIS A 9 -8.77 -14.28 -33.32
N ALA A 10 -7.80 -13.47 -32.90
CA ALA A 10 -6.61 -13.85 -32.18
C ALA A 10 -7.00 -14.32 -30.76
N MET A 11 -7.18 -15.63 -30.57
CA MET A 11 -7.48 -16.21 -29.26
C MET A 11 -6.21 -16.45 -28.45
N ARG A 12 -6.24 -16.16 -27.15
CA ARG A 12 -5.09 -16.35 -26.27
C ARG A 12 -5.10 -17.73 -25.61
N VAL A 13 -3.91 -18.25 -25.29
CA VAL A 13 -3.73 -19.61 -24.73
C VAL A 13 -4.51 -19.81 -23.43
N HIS A 14 -4.54 -18.83 -22.53
CA HIS A 14 -5.28 -18.94 -21.26
C HIS A 14 -6.81 -18.99 -21.45
N GLU A 15 -7.34 -18.37 -22.51
CA GLU A 15 -8.77 -18.43 -22.83
C GLU A 15 -9.13 -19.82 -23.35
N LEU A 16 -8.27 -20.38 -24.22
CA LEU A 16 -8.40 -21.76 -24.71
C LEU A 16 -8.26 -22.79 -23.57
N ALA A 17 -7.33 -22.57 -22.65
CA ALA A 17 -7.17 -23.42 -21.47
C ALA A 17 -8.43 -23.42 -20.58
N LYS A 18 -9.09 -22.26 -20.46
CA LYS A 18 -10.33 -22.11 -19.70
C LYS A 18 -11.49 -22.89 -20.33
N GLU A 19 -11.63 -22.86 -21.65
CA GLU A 19 -12.65 -23.65 -22.36
C GLU A 19 -12.44 -25.16 -22.19
N LEU A 20 -11.18 -25.61 -22.13
CA LEU A 20 -10.82 -27.02 -21.96
C LEU A 20 -10.78 -27.46 -20.50
N GLY A 21 -10.95 -26.55 -19.53
CA GLY A 21 -10.82 -26.83 -18.10
C GLY A 21 -9.39 -27.22 -17.67
N TRP A 22 -8.37 -26.86 -18.45
CA TRP A 22 -6.97 -27.20 -18.20
C TRP A 22 -6.23 -26.06 -17.51
N PRO A 23 -5.23 -26.34 -16.65
CA PRO A 23 -4.33 -25.30 -16.17
C PRO A 23 -3.51 -24.74 -17.35
N PRO A 24 -3.30 -23.40 -17.41
CA PRO A 24 -2.69 -22.76 -18.57
C PRO A 24 -1.25 -23.23 -18.85
N GLY A 25 -0.51 -23.67 -17.82
CA GLY A 25 0.83 -24.25 -17.99
C GLY A 25 0.81 -25.57 -18.76
N ARG A 26 -0.16 -26.45 -18.48
CA ARG A 26 -0.30 -27.75 -19.16
C ARG A 26 -0.59 -27.56 -20.65
N LEU A 27 -1.43 -26.58 -21.01
CA LEU A 27 -1.72 -26.30 -22.40
C LEU A 27 -0.49 -25.72 -23.15
N VAL A 28 0.34 -24.91 -22.47
CA VAL A 28 1.59 -24.39 -23.06
C VAL A 28 2.58 -25.53 -23.33
N ASP A 29 2.71 -26.49 -22.42
CA ASP A 29 3.60 -27.63 -22.60
C ASP A 29 3.13 -28.55 -23.75
N GLU A 30 1.82 -28.73 -23.88
CA GLU A 30 1.21 -29.49 -24.99
C GLU A 30 1.35 -28.79 -26.35
N LEU A 31 1.27 -27.46 -26.39
CA LEU A 31 1.53 -26.71 -27.63
C LEU A 31 3.00 -26.83 -28.04
N ARG A 32 3.93 -26.82 -27.07
CA ARG A 32 5.36 -27.02 -27.33
C ARG A 32 5.68 -28.43 -27.84
N SER A 33 5.03 -29.47 -27.29
CA SER A 33 5.23 -30.86 -27.76
C SER A 33 4.78 -31.05 -29.22
N ARG A 34 3.75 -30.31 -29.63
CA ARG A 34 3.24 -30.27 -31.02
C ARG A 34 4.08 -29.41 -31.98
N GLY A 35 5.13 -28.74 -31.48
CA GLY A 35 6.03 -27.90 -32.29
C GLY A 35 5.60 -26.44 -32.41
N GLU A 36 4.56 -26.01 -31.70
CA GLU A 36 4.09 -24.63 -31.67
C GLU A 36 4.77 -23.86 -30.52
N TRP A 37 5.61 -22.89 -30.83
CA TRP A 37 6.40 -22.20 -29.81
C TRP A 37 5.65 -21.02 -29.19
N VAL A 38 5.22 -21.19 -27.94
CA VAL A 38 4.51 -20.18 -27.16
C VAL A 38 5.35 -19.71 -25.98
N LYS A 39 5.51 -18.39 -25.85
CA LYS A 39 6.33 -17.76 -24.78
C LYS A 39 5.65 -17.79 -23.41
N SER A 40 4.33 -17.59 -23.35
CA SER A 40 3.54 -17.60 -22.11
C SER A 40 2.04 -17.80 -22.40
N ALA A 41 1.23 -18.08 -21.38
CA ALA A 41 -0.22 -18.28 -21.48
C ALA A 41 -1.00 -17.03 -22.00
N MET A 42 -0.35 -15.88 -22.08
CA MET A 42 -0.90 -14.65 -22.66
C MET A 42 -0.60 -14.48 -24.16
N SER A 43 0.21 -15.35 -24.74
CA SER A 43 0.50 -15.33 -26.17
C SER A 43 -0.75 -15.66 -27.00
N THR A 44 -0.84 -15.03 -28.16
CA THR A 44 -1.91 -15.25 -29.15
C THR A 44 -1.60 -16.48 -29.99
N LEU A 45 -2.63 -17.30 -30.27
CA LEU A 45 -2.55 -18.44 -31.17
C LEU A 45 -3.19 -18.13 -32.52
N GLU A 46 -2.64 -18.72 -33.58
CA GLU A 46 -3.23 -18.69 -34.91
C GLU A 46 -4.51 -19.55 -34.94
N ALA A 47 -5.51 -19.06 -35.66
CA ALA A 47 -6.83 -19.69 -35.77
C ALA A 47 -6.83 -21.21 -36.14
N PRO A 48 -5.96 -21.74 -37.03
CA PRO A 48 -5.92 -23.19 -37.30
C PRO A 48 -5.53 -24.02 -36.07
N VAL A 49 -4.51 -23.60 -35.31
CA VAL A 49 -4.03 -24.32 -34.12
C VAL A 49 -5.11 -24.41 -33.04
N VAL A 50 -5.86 -23.32 -32.85
CA VAL A 50 -7.00 -23.28 -31.91
C VAL A 50 -8.09 -24.27 -32.33
N ARG A 51 -8.36 -24.39 -33.64
CA ARG A 51 -9.36 -25.34 -34.17
C ARG A 51 -8.92 -26.78 -33.96
N ASP A 52 -7.65 -27.09 -34.18
CA ASP A 52 -7.11 -28.44 -34.00
C ASP A 52 -7.13 -28.86 -32.52
N ILE A 53 -6.70 -27.97 -31.62
CA ILE A 53 -6.73 -28.21 -30.17
C ILE A 53 -8.16 -28.38 -29.65
N ARG A 54 -9.10 -27.54 -30.11
CA ARG A 54 -10.52 -27.73 -29.77
C ARG A 54 -11.04 -29.05 -30.33
N ARG A 55 -10.67 -29.43 -31.55
CA ARG A 55 -11.12 -30.69 -32.15
C ARG A 55 -10.62 -31.92 -31.37
N ASP A 56 -9.37 -31.88 -30.91
CA ASP A 56 -8.75 -33.01 -30.22
C ASP A 56 -9.20 -33.13 -28.75
N TYR A 57 -9.44 -32.00 -28.08
CA TYR A 57 -9.63 -31.97 -26.63
C TYR A 57 -11.00 -31.45 -26.15
N ALA A 58 -11.83 -30.85 -27.01
CA ALA A 58 -13.16 -30.38 -26.62
C ALA A 58 -14.24 -31.48 -26.60
N ALA A 59 -13.87 -32.76 -26.76
CA ALA A 59 -14.81 -33.87 -26.72
C ALA A 59 -15.29 -34.26 -25.30
N ALA A 60 -14.92 -33.50 -24.25
CA ALA A 60 -15.29 -33.80 -22.88
C ALA A 60 -15.75 -32.55 -22.12
N SER A 61 -17.02 -32.19 -22.26
CA SER A 61 -17.77 -31.60 -21.15
C SER A 61 -19.24 -32.03 -21.22
N PRO A 62 -19.73 -32.84 -20.26
CA PRO A 62 -21.07 -32.62 -19.75
C PRO A 62 -21.07 -31.31 -18.94
N GLU A 63 -22.21 -30.63 -18.92
CA GLU A 63 -22.47 -29.44 -18.11
C GLU A 63 -22.19 -29.73 -16.63
N ALA A 64 -21.41 -28.87 -15.98
CA ALA A 64 -21.21 -28.91 -14.54
C ALA A 64 -22.23 -27.98 -13.88
N ASP A 65 -23.25 -28.58 -13.25
CA ASP A 65 -24.20 -27.92 -12.36
C ASP A 65 -23.46 -27.23 -11.19
N PRO A 66 -23.70 -25.92 -10.93
CA PRO A 66 -23.11 -25.20 -9.82
C PRO A 66 -23.94 -25.33 -8.54
N GLU A 67 -24.36 -26.55 -8.17
CA GLU A 67 -25.01 -26.81 -6.88
C GLU A 67 -24.20 -27.83 -6.07
N LYS A 68 -23.08 -27.37 -5.52
CA LYS A 68 -22.53 -27.93 -4.28
C LYS A 68 -22.53 -26.83 -3.23
N SER A 69 -23.46 -27.00 -2.28
CA SER A 69 -23.60 -26.25 -1.03
C SER A 69 -22.26 -25.85 -0.44
N LEU A 70 -22.06 -24.54 -0.26
CA LEU A 70 -21.00 -24.00 0.59
C LEU A 70 -21.48 -24.03 2.04
N GLU A 71 -20.64 -24.58 2.93
CA GLU A 71 -20.94 -24.65 4.36
C GLU A 71 -21.13 -23.26 4.98
N PRO A 72 -22.05 -23.10 5.93
CA PRO A 72 -22.37 -21.80 6.54
C PRO A 72 -21.18 -21.15 7.27
N ALA A 73 -20.11 -21.90 7.55
CA ALA A 73 -18.86 -21.39 8.10
C ALA A 73 -18.09 -20.43 7.17
N PHE A 74 -18.44 -20.38 5.88
CA PHE A 74 -17.85 -19.43 4.92
C PHE A 74 -18.58 -18.08 4.86
N TYR A 75 -19.76 -17.97 5.48
CA TYR A 75 -20.40 -16.67 5.69
C TYR A 75 -19.89 -16.12 7.02
N GLY A 76 -19.16 -14.99 6.98
CA GLY A 76 -18.75 -14.28 8.19
C GLY A 76 -19.94 -13.85 9.05
N ASP A 77 -19.67 -13.38 10.28
CA ASP A 77 -20.59 -13.01 11.40
C ASP A 77 -21.87 -12.20 11.08
N SER A 78 -22.11 -11.84 9.83
CA SER A 78 -23.40 -11.30 9.36
C SER A 78 -24.55 -12.32 9.41
N ALA A 79 -24.26 -13.59 9.71
CA ALA A 79 -25.25 -14.66 9.86
C ALA A 79 -25.59 -14.98 11.33
N ASP A 80 -25.25 -14.10 12.28
CA ASP A 80 -25.70 -14.26 13.67
C ASP A 80 -27.23 -14.07 13.76
N LEU A 81 -27.96 -15.18 13.85
CA LEU A 81 -29.40 -15.22 14.14
C LEU A 81 -29.75 -14.73 15.57
N ALA A 82 -28.77 -14.28 16.36
CA ALA A 82 -28.98 -13.80 17.72
C ALA A 82 -29.65 -12.41 17.82
N ALA A 83 -29.94 -11.75 16.69
CA ALA A 83 -30.66 -10.48 16.66
C ALA A 83 -32.18 -10.60 16.39
N ILE A 84 -32.76 -11.80 16.48
CA ILE A 84 -34.22 -11.98 16.44
C ILE A 84 -34.76 -12.00 17.88
N THR A 85 -34.59 -10.91 18.61
CA THR A 85 -35.44 -10.61 19.78
C THR A 85 -35.60 -9.10 19.88
N SER A 86 -36.40 -8.55 18.97
CA SER A 86 -37.04 -7.25 19.16
C SER A 86 -38.34 -7.27 18.36
N GLU A 87 -39.44 -7.35 19.12
CA GLU A 87 -40.83 -6.91 18.88
C GLU A 87 -41.41 -6.97 17.44
N PRO A 88 -42.56 -7.65 17.21
CA PRO A 88 -43.03 -8.05 15.89
C PRO A 88 -43.81 -7.00 15.06
N ASP A 89 -43.73 -5.70 15.35
CA ASP A 89 -44.59 -4.69 14.70
C ASP A 89 -43.85 -3.43 14.17
N GLU A 90 -42.60 -3.56 13.69
CA GLU A 90 -41.96 -2.47 12.93
C GLU A 90 -42.16 -2.68 11.42
N THR A 91 -42.78 -1.70 10.74
CA THR A 91 -42.85 -1.73 9.27
C THR A 91 -41.46 -1.53 8.65
N PHE A 92 -41.20 -2.16 7.50
CA PHE A 92 -39.92 -2.07 6.79
C PHE A 92 -39.45 -0.62 6.56
N ALA A 93 -40.39 0.31 6.39
CA ALA A 93 -40.10 1.73 6.22
C ALA A 93 -39.53 2.38 7.49
N GLU A 94 -40.03 2.01 8.67
CA GLU A 94 -39.53 2.48 9.97
C GLU A 94 -38.18 1.87 10.31
N ALA A 95 -37.99 0.58 10.03
CA ALA A 95 -36.70 -0.09 10.18
C ALA A 95 -35.62 0.58 9.28
N LEU A 96 -35.97 0.90 8.03
CA LEU A 96 -35.07 1.60 7.10
C LEU A 96 -34.77 3.04 7.54
N ALA A 97 -35.75 3.75 8.08
CA ALA A 97 -35.57 5.11 8.59
C ALA A 97 -34.65 5.14 9.82
N ARG A 98 -34.77 4.16 10.72
CA ARG A 98 -33.89 4.01 11.90
C ARG A 98 -32.43 3.76 11.49
N VAL A 99 -32.20 2.82 10.57
CA VAL A 99 -30.86 2.49 10.08
C VAL A 99 -30.21 3.67 9.33
N LYS A 100 -31.01 4.51 8.66
CA LYS A 100 -30.52 5.75 8.03
C LYS A 100 -30.30 6.90 9.00
N ALA A 101 -31.03 6.93 10.12
CA ALA A 101 -30.93 7.96 11.14
C ALA A 101 -29.80 7.71 12.16
N GLU A 102 -29.34 6.46 12.30
CA GLU A 102 -28.17 6.16 13.12
C GLU A 102 -26.88 6.67 12.44
N PRO A 103 -26.17 7.66 13.03
CA PRO A 103 -24.89 8.10 12.51
C PRO A 103 -23.89 6.94 12.60
N SER A 104 -23.21 6.69 11.49
CA SER A 104 -22.36 5.54 11.24
C SER A 104 -21.25 5.37 12.31
N ARG A 105 -21.54 4.64 13.40
CA ARG A 105 -20.54 4.21 14.40
C ARG A 105 -19.42 3.35 13.81
N HIS A 106 -19.58 2.87 12.58
CA HIS A 106 -18.66 1.97 11.90
C HIS A 106 -17.61 2.66 11.00
N GLN A 107 -17.62 3.99 10.83
CA GLN A 107 -16.61 4.64 9.98
C GLN A 107 -15.19 4.64 10.59
N LYS A 108 -15.03 4.35 11.89
CA LYS A 108 -13.71 4.28 12.53
C LYS A 108 -13.01 2.91 12.42
N SER A 109 -13.70 1.86 11.96
CA SER A 109 -13.12 0.51 11.88
C SER A 109 -12.51 0.18 10.52
N ALA A 110 -12.91 0.85 9.44
CA ALA A 110 -12.35 0.64 8.10
C ALA A 110 -10.90 1.14 8.00
N THR A 111 -10.60 2.31 8.57
CA THR A 111 -9.23 2.87 8.61
C THR A 111 -8.29 2.00 9.45
N SER A 112 -8.77 1.45 10.58
CA SER A 112 -7.93 0.60 11.44
C SER A 112 -7.70 -0.79 10.85
N LYS A 113 -8.63 -1.35 10.08
CA LYS A 113 -8.42 -2.59 9.32
C LYS A 113 -7.43 -2.38 8.18
N ALA A 114 -7.51 -1.27 7.45
CA ALA A 114 -6.55 -0.94 6.39
C ALA A 114 -5.14 -0.68 6.92
N ASN A 115 -5.02 -0.08 8.12
CA ASN A 115 -3.73 0.13 8.80
C ASN A 115 -3.14 -1.16 9.37
N ARG A 116 -3.95 -2.18 9.68
CA ARG A 116 -3.46 -3.48 10.21
C ARG A 116 -2.54 -4.22 9.22
N TRP A 117 -2.68 -3.96 7.92
CA TRP A 117 -1.85 -4.57 6.87
C TRP A 117 -0.69 -3.67 6.41
N ARG A 118 -0.53 -2.49 7.02
CA ARG A 118 0.50 -1.51 6.66
C ARG A 118 1.51 -1.41 7.79
N SER A 119 2.80 -1.44 7.45
CA SER A 119 3.86 -1.08 8.40
C SER A 119 3.59 0.34 8.96
N PRO A 120 3.82 0.60 10.25
CA PRO A 120 3.60 1.92 10.84
C PRO A 120 4.46 3.01 10.18
N VAL A 121 5.65 2.67 9.69
CA VAL A 121 6.50 3.55 8.88
C VAL A 121 5.83 3.90 7.55
N LEU A 122 5.26 2.91 6.86
CA LEU A 122 4.52 3.14 5.61
C LEU A 122 3.30 4.03 5.83
N GLN A 123 2.60 3.85 6.95
CA GLN A 123 1.46 4.69 7.32
C GLN A 123 1.89 6.14 7.59
N ALA A 124 2.98 6.35 8.34
CA ALA A 124 3.51 7.69 8.59
C ALA A 124 3.90 8.40 7.28
N LEU A 125 4.51 7.68 6.32
CA LEU A 125 4.85 8.24 5.01
C LEU A 125 3.60 8.60 4.19
N LEU A 126 2.55 7.79 4.26
CA LEU A 126 1.26 8.09 3.63
C LEU A 126 0.63 9.33 4.23
N ASP A 127 0.59 9.41 5.56
CA ASP A 127 0.03 10.55 6.28
C ASP A 127 0.77 11.85 5.92
N GLU A 128 2.10 11.82 5.78
CA GLU A 128 2.90 12.97 5.33
C GLU A 128 2.59 13.37 3.88
N ILE A 129 2.40 12.40 2.98
CA ILE A 129 2.03 12.67 1.58
C ILE A 129 0.62 13.26 1.51
N ILE A 130 -0.32 12.74 2.31
CA ILE A 130 -1.70 13.23 2.38
C ILE A 130 -1.74 14.62 3.01
N ALA A 131 -0.93 14.89 4.05
CA ALA A 131 -0.81 16.22 4.66
C ALA A 131 -0.28 17.27 3.67
N GLN A 132 0.55 16.85 2.70
CA GLN A 132 1.03 17.72 1.61
C GLN A 132 -0.01 17.92 0.50
N ARG A 133 -1.17 17.27 0.55
CA ARG A 133 -2.28 17.49 -0.39
C ARG A 133 -2.81 18.91 -0.19
N SER A 134 -2.41 19.80 -1.07
CA SER A 134 -2.91 21.16 -1.13
C SER A 134 -4.43 21.19 -1.36
N GLY A 135 -5.12 22.11 -0.68
CA GLY A 135 -6.58 22.14 -0.56
C GLY A 135 -7.39 22.22 -1.86
N HIS A 136 -6.74 22.34 -3.02
CA HIS A 136 -7.38 22.30 -4.34
C HIS A 136 -7.90 20.91 -4.74
N LEU A 137 -7.53 19.83 -4.04
CA LEU A 137 -8.07 18.49 -4.29
C LEU A 137 -9.30 18.14 -3.43
N GLY A 138 -9.82 19.08 -2.62
CA GLY A 138 -11.18 19.05 -2.05
C GLY A 138 -11.53 17.91 -1.07
N GLN A 139 -10.65 16.94 -0.86
CA GLN A 139 -10.87 15.79 0.01
C GLN A 139 -9.66 15.60 0.92
N SER A 140 -9.72 16.13 2.14
CA SER A 140 -8.73 15.90 3.20
C SER A 140 -9.02 14.63 4.01
N SER A 141 -10.14 13.95 3.76
CA SER A 141 -10.66 12.82 4.55
C SER A 141 -11.09 11.61 3.71
N GLY A 142 -10.53 11.46 2.49
CA GLY A 142 -10.78 10.31 1.62
C GLY A 142 -9.69 9.24 1.71
N GLU A 143 -9.98 8.04 1.19
CA GLU A 143 -8.99 6.96 1.03
C GLU A 143 -7.75 7.45 0.28
N PRO A 144 -6.54 6.94 0.61
CA PRO A 144 -5.32 7.31 -0.11
C PRO A 144 -5.47 6.94 -1.58
N PHE A 145 -5.11 7.87 -2.47
CA PHE A 145 -5.11 7.59 -3.89
C PHE A 145 -4.04 6.54 -4.22
N ARG A 146 -4.26 5.77 -5.29
CA ARG A 146 -3.31 4.74 -5.73
C ARG A 146 -1.90 5.27 -5.99
N TRP A 147 -1.77 6.51 -6.47
CA TRP A 147 -0.47 7.15 -6.69
C TRP A 147 0.22 7.54 -5.37
N GLU A 148 -0.55 7.91 -4.34
CA GLU A 148 -0.03 8.21 -2.99
C GLU A 148 0.52 6.94 -2.36
N LEU A 149 -0.20 5.84 -2.52
CA LEU A 149 0.23 4.52 -2.07
C LEU A 149 1.55 4.10 -2.71
N LYS A 150 1.64 4.19 -4.03
CA LYS A 150 2.87 3.87 -4.77
C LYS A 150 4.04 4.78 -4.37
N LYS A 151 3.76 6.07 -4.12
CA LYS A 151 4.78 7.05 -3.68
C LYS A 151 5.26 6.75 -2.26
N ALA A 152 4.35 6.40 -1.35
CA ALA A 152 4.70 6.01 0.01
C ALA A 152 5.50 4.70 0.04
N GLU A 153 5.15 3.71 -0.78
CA GLU A 153 5.94 2.48 -0.94
C GLU A 153 7.36 2.80 -1.43
N GLN A 154 7.50 3.70 -2.41
CA GLN A 154 8.82 4.14 -2.87
C GLN A 154 9.63 4.81 -1.76
N TRP A 155 9.01 5.71 -0.99
CA TRP A 155 9.65 6.34 0.16
C TRP A 155 10.01 5.29 1.22
N HIS A 156 9.11 4.34 1.50
CA HIS A 156 9.32 3.27 2.47
C HIS A 156 10.55 2.43 2.10
N MET A 157 10.74 2.09 0.83
CA MET A 157 11.97 1.41 0.37
C MET A 157 13.24 2.25 0.59
N GLN A 158 13.17 3.58 0.42
CA GLN A 158 14.30 4.46 0.68
C GLN A 158 14.63 4.56 2.17
N TRP A 159 13.61 4.59 3.03
CA TRP A 159 13.77 4.57 4.49
C TRP A 159 14.29 3.24 4.98
N ALA A 160 13.77 2.11 4.47
CA ALA A 160 14.30 0.78 4.77
C ALA A 160 15.79 0.65 4.40
N LYS A 161 16.19 1.23 3.26
CA LYS A 161 17.62 1.28 2.89
C LYS A 161 18.44 2.12 3.87
N ALA A 162 17.90 3.21 4.41
CA ALA A 162 18.60 4.07 5.35
C ALA A 162 18.77 3.42 6.74
N CYS A 163 17.77 2.67 7.21
CA CYS A 163 17.84 1.79 8.38
C CYS A 163 19.06 0.86 8.28
N LEU A 164 19.21 0.16 7.15
CA LEU A 164 20.37 -0.71 6.88
C LEU A 164 21.73 0.01 6.87
N THR A 165 21.77 1.34 6.81
CA THR A 165 23.01 2.14 6.77
C THR A 165 23.37 2.80 8.11
N GLY A 166 22.60 2.54 9.19
CA GLY A 166 22.89 3.05 10.53
C GLY A 166 21.84 3.98 11.13
N LEU A 167 20.61 3.98 10.59
CA LEU A 167 19.45 4.54 11.28
C LEU A 167 18.84 3.45 12.16
N ASP A 168 18.46 3.79 13.39
CA ASP A 168 17.85 2.84 14.34
C ASP A 168 16.62 2.15 13.72
N ASP A 169 16.55 0.82 13.84
CA ASP A 169 15.50 -0.03 13.26
C ASP A 169 14.17 0.08 14.04
N GLU A 170 14.15 0.81 15.15
CA GLU A 170 12.94 1.06 15.93
C GLU A 170 11.95 1.97 15.19
N ASP A 171 10.79 1.41 14.82
CA ASP A 171 9.65 2.11 14.23
C ASP A 171 9.37 3.52 14.81
N PRO A 172 9.33 3.74 16.14
CA PRO A 172 9.04 5.08 16.69
C PRO A 172 10.08 6.13 16.32
N ILE A 173 11.37 5.77 16.30
CA ILE A 173 12.47 6.69 15.97
C ILE A 173 12.40 7.04 14.48
N VAL A 174 12.20 6.04 13.62
CA VAL A 174 12.03 6.23 12.18
C VAL A 174 10.84 7.13 11.86
N ILE A 175 9.71 6.94 12.54
CA ILE A 175 8.51 7.77 12.37
C ILE A 175 8.77 9.22 12.78
N GLN A 176 9.51 9.47 13.87
CA GLN A 176 9.87 10.83 14.27
C GLN A 176 10.79 11.50 13.23
N TRP A 177 11.76 10.77 12.68
CA TRP A 177 12.60 11.25 11.59
C TRP A 177 11.80 11.54 10.31
N ILE A 178 10.81 10.71 9.98
CA ILE A 178 9.90 10.94 8.85
C ILE A 178 9.13 12.23 9.06
N ARG A 179 8.54 12.44 10.23
CA ARG A 179 7.79 13.68 10.55
C ARG A 179 8.68 14.91 10.51
N LEU A 180 9.89 14.83 11.08
CA LEU A 180 10.85 15.93 11.08
C LEU A 180 11.31 16.31 9.66
N SER A 181 11.41 15.33 8.78
CA SER A 181 11.90 15.49 7.41
C SER A 181 10.80 15.67 6.35
N GLY A 182 9.52 15.55 6.72
CA GLY A 182 8.39 15.48 5.80
C GLY A 182 8.45 14.26 4.87
N GLY A 183 9.05 13.16 5.35
CA GLY A 183 9.26 11.91 4.63
C GLY A 183 10.40 11.91 3.61
N GLN A 184 11.16 13.00 3.48
CA GLN A 184 12.20 13.17 2.47
C GLN A 184 13.63 13.05 3.02
N ARG A 185 14.58 12.72 2.14
CA ARG A 185 16.04 12.69 2.44
C ARG A 185 16.44 11.79 3.63
N PRO A 186 16.09 10.49 3.61
CA PRO A 186 16.40 9.56 4.71
C PRO A 186 17.90 9.37 4.98
N HIS A 187 18.76 9.66 4.01
CA HIS A 187 20.22 9.62 4.17
C HIS A 187 20.73 10.65 5.21
N LEU A 188 20.10 11.83 5.31
CA LEU A 188 20.49 12.84 6.31
C LEU A 188 20.10 12.40 7.72
N ALA A 189 18.93 11.75 7.85
CA ALA A 189 18.50 11.15 9.12
C ALA A 189 19.46 10.05 9.56
N ALA A 190 19.88 9.16 8.65
CA ALA A 190 20.89 8.13 8.95
C ALA A 190 22.25 8.74 9.33
N GLU A 191 22.69 9.82 8.69
CA GLU A 191 23.96 10.49 9.00
C GLU A 191 23.97 11.13 10.41
N LEU A 192 22.84 11.70 10.83
CA LEU A 192 22.67 12.25 12.18
C LEU A 192 22.47 11.13 13.22
N SER A 193 21.71 10.09 12.90
CA SER A 193 21.53 8.92 13.76
C SER A 193 22.86 8.22 14.05
N SER A 194 23.69 8.03 13.03
CA SER A 194 25.06 7.49 13.18
C SER A 194 26.02 8.41 13.96
N ALA A 195 25.59 9.62 14.30
CA ALA A 195 26.32 10.56 15.16
C ALA A 195 25.76 10.63 16.59
N ASP A 196 24.90 9.67 16.97
CA ASP A 196 24.19 9.63 18.26
C ASP A 196 23.28 10.85 18.49
N ILE A 197 22.73 11.43 17.42
CA ILE A 197 21.77 12.53 17.50
C ILE A 197 20.36 11.97 17.35
N THR A 198 19.50 12.23 18.34
CA THR A 198 18.10 11.80 18.28
C THR A 198 17.27 12.74 17.39
N PRO A 199 16.14 12.28 16.82
CA PRO A 199 15.25 13.16 16.05
C PRO A 199 14.74 14.35 16.87
N GLU A 200 14.53 14.18 18.18
CA GLU A 200 14.13 15.27 19.08
C GLU A 200 15.22 16.35 19.18
N GLU A 201 16.48 15.94 19.31
CA GLU A 201 17.63 16.84 19.35
C GLU A 201 17.85 17.55 18.02
N ALA A 202 17.71 16.83 16.91
CA ALA A 202 17.77 17.41 15.57
C ALA A 202 16.63 18.41 15.31
N GLY A 203 15.50 18.26 16.01
CA GLY A 203 14.37 19.18 16.03
C GLY A 203 14.60 20.45 16.85
N LEU A 204 15.64 20.52 17.68
CA LEU A 204 15.92 21.69 18.51
C LEU A 204 16.36 22.89 17.68
N ARG A 205 15.97 24.08 18.13
CA ARG A 205 16.41 25.36 17.58
C ARG A 205 17.51 25.92 18.45
N LEU A 206 18.74 25.45 18.23
CA LEU A 206 19.89 25.83 19.06
C LEU A 206 20.66 27.00 18.42
N GLY A 207 20.89 28.04 19.23
CA GLY A 207 21.80 29.13 18.93
C GLY A 207 23.25 28.77 19.30
N TYR A 208 24.12 29.77 19.30
CA TYR A 208 25.50 29.60 19.76
C TYR A 208 25.54 29.28 21.27
N GLY A 209 26.32 28.27 21.67
CA GLY A 209 26.50 27.88 23.07
C GLY A 209 25.45 26.91 23.64
N GLY A 210 24.71 26.18 22.79
CA GLY A 210 23.80 25.12 23.23
C GLY A 210 22.54 25.62 23.95
N ARG A 211 22.11 26.86 23.70
CA ARG A 211 20.87 27.45 24.23
C ARG A 211 19.78 27.44 23.17
N ILE A 212 18.53 27.28 23.61
CA ILE A 212 17.37 27.35 22.71
C ILE A 212 17.17 28.79 22.25
N ASP A 213 17.20 29.01 20.94
CA ASP A 213 16.91 30.28 20.28
C ASP A 213 15.80 30.07 19.24
N LEU A 214 14.60 30.56 19.55
CA LEU A 214 13.41 30.37 18.72
C LEU A 214 13.49 31.09 17.36
N ARG A 215 14.39 32.08 17.21
CA ARG A 215 14.61 32.79 15.95
C ARG A 215 15.38 31.96 14.93
N MET A 216 16.08 30.92 15.38
CA MET A 216 16.86 30.04 14.53
C MET A 216 15.99 28.92 13.95
N ASP A 217 16.36 28.46 12.76
CA ASP A 217 15.83 27.22 12.19
C ASP A 217 16.30 26.01 13.02
N THR A 218 15.58 24.88 12.91
CA THR A 218 15.97 23.63 13.57
C THR A 218 17.34 23.17 13.09
N LEU A 219 18.06 22.42 13.94
CA LEU A 219 19.34 21.84 13.56
C LEU A 219 19.22 20.99 12.29
N TYR A 220 18.15 20.20 12.18
CA TYR A 220 17.86 19.42 10.98
C TYR A 220 17.67 20.29 9.73
N ALA A 221 16.88 21.37 9.81
CA ALA A 221 16.65 22.26 8.67
C ALA A 221 17.95 22.93 8.21
N ARG A 222 18.77 23.40 9.16
CA ARG A 222 20.08 24.02 8.86
C ARG A 222 21.07 23.01 8.25
N PHE A 223 21.10 21.79 8.77
CA PHE A 223 21.94 20.71 8.24
C PHE A 223 21.50 20.30 6.83
N ARG A 224 20.19 20.15 6.63
CA ARG A 224 19.56 19.88 5.33
C ARG A 224 19.88 20.94 4.28
N ASP A 225 19.92 22.21 4.70
CA ASP A 225 20.23 23.35 3.83
C ASP A 225 21.74 23.60 3.74
N ARG A 226 22.57 22.72 4.32
CA ARG A 226 24.04 22.80 4.38
C ARG A 226 24.59 24.09 4.99
N ARG A 227 23.79 24.75 5.85
CA ARG A 227 24.21 25.92 6.64
C ARG A 227 25.07 25.55 7.83
N ILE A 228 25.00 24.30 8.26
CA ILE A 228 25.85 23.73 9.32
C ILE A 228 26.37 22.35 8.90
N THR A 229 27.54 22.00 9.39
CA THR A 229 28.18 20.71 9.18
C THR A 229 27.77 19.69 10.25
N ARG A 230 27.99 18.40 9.97
CA ARG A 230 27.74 17.30 10.94
C ARG A 230 28.43 17.57 12.28
N SER A 231 29.70 18.01 12.24
CA SER A 231 30.49 18.32 13.43
C SER A 231 29.88 19.45 14.27
N GLU A 232 29.37 20.51 13.63
CA GLU A 232 28.73 21.62 14.32
C GLU A 232 27.42 21.19 15.01
N VAL A 233 26.63 20.31 14.39
CA VAL A 233 25.44 19.73 15.01
C VAL A 233 25.83 18.94 16.27
N ILE A 234 26.83 18.07 16.16
CA ILE A 234 27.32 17.26 17.30
C ILE A 234 27.76 18.17 18.46
N VAL A 235 28.51 19.23 18.16
CA VAL A 235 28.96 20.19 19.18
C VAL A 235 27.78 20.91 19.83
N ALA A 236 26.83 21.39 19.03
CA ALA A 236 25.65 22.11 19.55
C ALA A 236 24.80 21.22 20.46
N VAL A 237 24.54 19.97 20.06
CA VAL A 237 23.79 18.99 20.85
C VAL A 237 24.55 18.63 22.12
N ARG A 238 25.87 18.38 22.04
CA ARG A 238 26.69 18.10 23.22
C ARG A 238 26.64 19.24 24.23
N GLN A 239 26.77 20.49 23.79
CA GLN A 239 26.68 21.66 24.66
C GLN A 239 25.30 21.78 25.31
N TRP A 240 24.23 21.53 24.55
CA TRP A 240 22.87 21.53 25.09
C TRP A 240 22.68 20.42 26.13
N ARG A 241 23.14 19.19 25.87
CA ARG A 241 23.10 18.09 26.86
C ARG A 241 23.82 18.48 28.15
N GLN A 242 25.00 19.10 28.04
CA GLN A 242 25.75 19.58 29.21
C GLN A 242 24.96 20.63 30.00
N ASN A 243 24.38 21.63 29.33
CA ASN A 243 23.59 22.68 29.98
C ASN A 243 22.36 22.11 30.72
N ASN A 244 21.69 21.10 30.14
CA ASN A 244 20.50 20.48 30.74
C ASN A 244 20.84 19.43 31.81
N ALA A 245 22.05 18.87 31.82
CA ALA A 245 22.48 17.96 32.88
C ALA A 245 22.88 18.67 34.19
N THR A 246 23.21 19.97 34.11
CA THR A 246 23.59 20.81 35.25
C THR A 246 22.44 21.61 35.88
N GLY A 247 21.23 21.54 35.33
CA GLY A 247 20.04 22.25 35.82
C GLY A 247 19.07 21.32 36.51
#